data_AF-A0A2T5JYX6-F1
#
_entry.id   AF-A0A2T5JYX6-F1
#
_cell.length_a   1.000
_cell.length_b   1.000
_cell.length_c   1.000
_cell.angle_alpha   90.00
_cell.angle_beta   90.00
_cell.angle_gamma   90.00
#
_symmetry.space_group_name_H-M   'P 1'
#
loop_
_entity.id
_entity.type
_entity.pdbx_description
1 polymer ?
#
loop_
_entity_poly.entity_id
_entity_poly.type
_entity_poly.pdbx_seq_one_letter_code
_entity_poly.pdbx_strand_id
1 'polypeptide(L)'
;MERINDSTEPEAPHDELFALKAELARLRAQLAANPSTETISFDDQKILQDIGIYRYHHPLENAAGYRAELERIEIEVAKVVREQEAIEVSSTFTFENSLAAGRKLSNDLGKLMLRAYNAECDNCIRSLRTGNAEVAKKRIEASRQAIAKLGKIMEMQISARYHDLRVREIELTADWLMKKQEEKEAERENRARLREEKRVEREFAEERERLAKEKQHLENAIEALREKGERNPDLEANLLALEEAIKQNEYRLANIRSGYVYVISNRGAFGTNVVKIGLTRRLEPNDRISELGGASVPFRFDVHALFFSEDAVSLENELHNHFRDRALNAVNARKEFFFATPAEVRDVLMDKVGSLLEFSEVGEALEFHQSRKYWPERPEELK
;
A
#
# COMPACT_ATOMS: atom_id res chain seq x y z
N MET A 1 0.22 -78.99 -33.80
CA MET A 1 0.02 -77.53 -33.87
C MET A 1 -0.24 -77.03 -32.47
N GLU A 2 0.65 -76.12 -32.04
CA GLU A 2 0.55 -75.17 -30.92
C GLU A 2 0.32 -75.69 -29.50
N ARG A 3 1.39 -75.62 -28.70
CA ARG A 3 1.35 -75.58 -27.25
C ARG A 3 2.09 -74.33 -26.76
N ILE A 4 1.45 -73.68 -25.78
CA ILE A 4 1.99 -72.78 -24.75
C ILE A 4 2.27 -71.35 -25.21
N ASN A 5 1.36 -70.45 -24.83
CA ASN A 5 1.57 -69.02 -24.73
C ASN A 5 1.78 -68.71 -23.24
N ASP A 6 3.03 -68.44 -22.86
CA ASP A 6 3.40 -68.07 -21.48
C ASP A 6 3.20 -66.57 -21.29
N SER A 7 2.49 -66.21 -20.22
CA SER A 7 2.02 -64.86 -19.93
C SER A 7 2.99 -64.23 -18.93
N THR A 8 3.95 -63.46 -19.42
CA THR A 8 4.85 -62.68 -18.54
C THR A 8 4.20 -61.34 -18.22
N GLU A 9 3.65 -61.21 -17.01
CA GLU A 9 3.44 -59.90 -16.39
C GLU A 9 4.82 -59.26 -16.14
N PRO A 10 5.03 -57.95 -16.38
CA PRO A 10 6.30 -57.32 -16.08
C PRO A 10 6.42 -57.11 -14.57
N GLU A 11 7.10 -58.01 -13.87
CA GLU A 11 7.65 -57.74 -12.55
C GLU A 11 8.60 -56.55 -12.68
N ALA A 12 8.20 -55.39 -12.12
CA ALA A 12 9.12 -54.28 -11.93
C ALA A 12 10.35 -54.81 -11.17
N PRO A 13 11.58 -54.59 -11.67
CA PRO A 13 12.76 -55.25 -11.14
C PRO A 13 12.87 -54.93 -9.65
N HIS A 14 12.98 -55.98 -8.83
CA HIS A 14 12.93 -55.91 -7.38
C HIS A 14 13.90 -54.85 -6.80
N ASP A 15 14.97 -54.58 -7.53
CA ASP A 15 15.98 -53.55 -7.25
C ASP A 15 15.46 -52.10 -7.36
N GLU A 16 14.57 -51.78 -8.29
CA GLU A 16 13.95 -50.44 -8.38
C GLU A 16 13.00 -50.19 -7.21
N LEU A 17 12.24 -51.20 -6.81
CA LEU A 17 11.36 -51.12 -5.65
C LEU A 17 12.18 -50.94 -4.35
N PHE A 18 13.34 -51.59 -4.27
CA PHE A 18 14.24 -51.45 -3.13
C PHE A 18 14.93 -50.08 -3.10
N ALA A 19 15.36 -49.59 -4.27
CA ALA A 19 15.94 -48.25 -4.43
C ALA A 19 14.92 -47.16 -4.06
N LEU A 20 13.68 -47.25 -4.54
CA LEU A 20 12.62 -46.31 -4.18
C LEU A 20 12.31 -46.36 -2.67
N LYS A 21 12.27 -47.55 -2.06
CA LYS A 21 12.05 -47.68 -0.61
C LYS A 21 13.20 -47.08 0.20
N ALA A 22 14.45 -47.25 -0.23
CA ALA A 22 15.63 -46.69 0.41
C ALA A 22 15.67 -45.16 0.26
N GLU A 23 15.32 -44.64 -0.91
CA GLU A 23 15.22 -43.21 -1.18
C GLU A 23 14.09 -42.57 -0.35
N LEU A 24 12.94 -43.23 -0.26
CA LEU A 24 11.81 -42.80 0.57
C LEU A 24 12.15 -42.84 2.07
N ALA A 25 12.91 -43.82 2.53
CA ALA A 25 13.43 -43.87 3.90
C ALA A 25 14.44 -42.74 4.18
N ARG A 26 15.32 -42.43 3.22
CA ARG A 26 16.30 -41.34 3.32
C ARG A 26 15.63 -39.98 3.35
N LEU A 27 14.64 -39.73 2.48
CA LEU A 27 13.84 -38.50 2.46
C LEU A 27 13.05 -38.33 3.76
N ARG A 28 12.47 -39.40 4.32
CA ARG A 28 11.82 -39.38 5.64
C ARG A 28 12.80 -39.06 6.77
N ALA A 29 14.00 -39.62 6.74
CA ALA A 29 15.05 -39.31 7.73
C ALA A 29 15.54 -37.86 7.63
N GLN A 30 15.64 -37.31 6.41
CA GLN A 30 15.97 -35.89 6.18
C GLN A 30 14.86 -34.95 6.67
N LEU A 31 13.59 -35.32 6.50
CA LEU A 31 12.44 -34.59 7.06
C LEU A 31 12.44 -34.64 8.60
N ALA A 32 12.79 -35.78 9.21
CA ALA A 32 12.87 -35.93 10.66
C ALA A 32 14.05 -35.17 11.30
N ALA A 33 15.14 -34.93 10.54
CA ALA A 33 16.34 -34.22 11.02
C ALA A 33 16.19 -32.69 11.06
N ASN A 34 15.11 -32.12 10.51
CA ASN A 34 14.75 -30.70 10.60
C ASN A 34 13.45 -30.50 11.43
N PRO A 35 13.49 -30.69 12.77
CA PRO A 35 12.30 -30.57 13.62
C PRO A 35 11.89 -29.12 13.94
N SER A 36 12.48 -28.11 13.30
CA SER A 36 12.29 -26.69 13.66
C SER A 36 11.19 -25.96 12.90
N THR A 37 10.38 -26.67 12.11
CA THR A 37 9.11 -26.15 11.60
C THR A 37 8.10 -27.28 11.65
N GLU A 38 7.08 -27.14 12.50
CA GLU A 38 5.83 -27.90 12.36
C GLU A 38 5.34 -27.64 10.93
N THR A 39 5.56 -28.61 10.05
CA THR A 39 5.16 -28.54 8.64
C THR A 39 3.95 -29.44 8.45
N ILE A 40 3.04 -29.04 7.59
CA ILE A 40 1.80 -29.79 7.33
C ILE A 40 2.17 -31.15 6.70
N SER A 41 1.82 -32.24 7.40
CA SER A 41 2.02 -33.60 6.92
C SER A 41 1.24 -33.88 5.62
N PHE A 42 1.70 -34.84 4.82
CA PHE A 42 0.95 -35.32 3.65
C PHE A 42 -0.45 -35.83 4.02
N ASP A 43 -0.58 -36.48 5.17
CA ASP A 43 -1.87 -36.95 5.67
C ASP A 43 -2.81 -35.79 6.01
N ASP A 44 -2.25 -34.68 6.49
CA ASP A 44 -3.01 -33.48 6.85
C ASP A 44 -3.52 -32.76 5.61
N GLN A 45 -2.71 -32.70 4.56
CA GLN A 45 -3.14 -32.18 3.26
C GLN A 45 -4.32 -32.97 2.70
N LYS A 46 -4.33 -34.30 2.86
CA LYS A 46 -5.44 -35.13 2.41
C LYS A 46 -6.71 -34.86 3.22
N ILE A 47 -6.59 -34.72 4.54
CA ILE A 47 -7.70 -34.37 5.43
C ILE A 47 -8.31 -33.01 5.06
N LEU A 48 -7.47 -32.02 4.77
CA LEU A 48 -7.90 -30.69 4.35
C LEU A 48 -8.61 -30.71 2.98
N GLN A 49 -8.07 -31.45 2.02
CA GLN A 49 -8.71 -31.63 0.70
C GLN A 49 -10.06 -32.34 0.80
N ASP A 50 -10.19 -33.31 1.70
CA ASP A 50 -11.44 -34.03 1.93
C ASP A 50 -12.57 -33.10 2.41
N ILE A 51 -12.24 -31.97 3.05
CA ILE A 51 -13.21 -30.95 3.46
C ILE A 51 -13.19 -29.69 2.56
N GLY A 52 -12.55 -29.77 1.39
CA GLY A 52 -12.58 -28.73 0.38
C GLY A 52 -11.56 -27.60 0.55
N ILE A 53 -10.55 -27.75 1.42
CA ILE A 53 -9.45 -26.79 1.56
C ILE A 53 -8.31 -27.21 0.63
N TYR A 54 -8.01 -26.39 -0.38
CA TYR A 54 -7.00 -26.68 -1.39
C TYR A 54 -5.82 -25.71 -1.33
N ARG A 55 -4.61 -26.26 -1.19
CA ARG A 55 -3.34 -25.53 -0.99
C ARG A 55 -2.80 -24.76 -2.21
N TYR A 56 -3.43 -24.80 -3.38
CA TYR A 56 -2.83 -24.27 -4.61
C TYR A 56 -3.18 -22.79 -4.90
N HIS A 57 -3.97 -22.13 -4.05
CA HIS A 57 -4.61 -20.85 -4.39
C HIS A 57 -4.61 -19.80 -3.26
N HIS A 58 -3.80 -19.95 -2.21
CA HIS A 58 -3.81 -19.01 -1.11
C HIS A 58 -2.93 -17.77 -1.39
N PRO A 59 -3.46 -16.53 -1.27
CA PRO A 59 -2.70 -15.30 -1.56
C PRO A 59 -1.39 -15.13 -0.78
N LEU A 60 -1.30 -15.75 0.41
CA LEU A 60 -0.16 -15.62 1.32
C LEU A 60 0.96 -16.65 1.09
N GLU A 61 0.84 -17.59 0.15
CA GLU A 61 1.85 -18.63 -0.09
C GLU A 61 3.26 -18.06 -0.33
N ASN A 62 3.31 -16.92 -1.03
CA ASN A 62 4.55 -16.24 -1.40
C ASN A 62 4.86 -15.04 -0.49
N ALA A 63 4.06 -14.80 0.55
CA ALA A 63 4.21 -13.67 1.46
C ALA A 63 5.19 -14.04 2.59
N ALA A 64 6.46 -13.68 2.43
CA ALA A 64 7.48 -13.81 3.47
C ALA A 64 7.02 -13.08 4.76
N GLY A 65 7.02 -13.78 5.89
CA GLY A 65 6.54 -13.28 7.19
C GLY A 65 5.10 -13.66 7.54
N TYR A 66 4.23 -13.92 6.55
CA TYR A 66 2.84 -14.35 6.77
C TYR A 66 2.65 -15.86 6.61
N ARG A 67 3.52 -16.50 5.81
CA ARG A 67 3.48 -17.94 5.54
C ARG A 67 3.54 -18.80 6.81
N ALA A 68 4.38 -18.46 7.78
CA ALA A 68 4.52 -19.24 9.01
C ALA A 68 3.24 -19.23 9.85
N GLU A 69 2.55 -18.08 9.89
CA GLU A 69 1.28 -17.98 10.61
C GLU A 69 0.14 -18.70 9.88
N LEU A 70 0.10 -18.60 8.53
CA LEU A 70 -0.82 -19.40 7.73
C LEU A 70 -0.61 -20.90 7.98
N GLU A 71 0.64 -21.36 7.96
CA GLU A 71 0.98 -22.77 8.20
C GLU A 71 0.53 -23.22 9.60
N ARG A 72 0.69 -22.38 10.64
CA ARG A 72 0.15 -22.65 11.98
C ARG A 72 -1.37 -22.80 11.98
N ILE A 73 -2.09 -21.89 11.31
CA ILE A 73 -3.55 -21.97 11.18
C ILE A 73 -3.94 -23.27 10.45
N GLU A 74 -3.28 -23.61 9.35
CA GLU A 74 -3.55 -24.83 8.58
C GLU A 74 -3.33 -26.09 9.42
N ILE A 75 -2.30 -26.14 10.26
CA ILE A 75 -2.03 -27.24 11.19
C ILE A 75 -3.13 -27.34 12.26
N GLU A 76 -3.54 -26.21 12.84
CA GLU A 76 -4.64 -26.18 13.82
C GLU A 76 -5.97 -26.63 13.18
N VAL A 77 -6.26 -26.19 11.96
CA VAL A 77 -7.44 -26.60 11.18
C VAL A 77 -7.39 -28.11 10.91
N ALA A 78 -6.27 -28.63 10.42
CA ALA A 78 -6.11 -30.06 10.16
C ALA A 78 -6.29 -30.89 11.44
N LYS A 79 -5.76 -30.41 12.57
CA LYS A 79 -5.92 -31.04 13.88
C LYS A 79 -7.40 -31.11 14.30
N VAL A 80 -8.13 -30.00 14.26
CA VAL A 80 -9.56 -29.94 14.61
C VAL A 80 -10.39 -30.90 13.75
N VAL A 81 -10.07 -31.01 12.47
CA VAL A 81 -10.78 -31.89 11.53
C VAL A 81 -10.44 -33.35 11.80
N ARG A 82 -9.17 -33.67 12.09
CA ARG A 82 -8.72 -35.02 12.46
C ARG A 82 -9.37 -35.50 13.75
N GLU A 83 -9.51 -34.60 14.73
CA GLU A 83 -10.17 -34.83 16.02
C GLU A 83 -11.70 -34.92 15.91
N GLN A 84 -12.28 -34.66 14.72
CA GLN A 84 -13.72 -34.60 14.47
C GLN A 84 -14.44 -33.52 15.30
N GLU A 85 -13.73 -32.45 15.69
CA GLU A 85 -14.24 -31.34 16.50
C GLU A 85 -14.64 -30.11 15.67
N ALA A 86 -14.51 -30.20 14.34
CA ALA A 86 -14.88 -29.10 13.43
C ALA A 86 -16.40 -28.86 13.35
N ILE A 87 -17.18 -29.91 13.60
CA ILE A 87 -18.65 -29.86 13.69
C ILE A 87 -19.08 -30.45 15.01
N GLU A 88 -19.92 -29.70 15.71
CA GLU A 88 -20.63 -30.17 16.90
C GLU A 88 -21.88 -30.94 16.42
N VAL A 89 -22.04 -32.17 16.90
CA VAL A 89 -23.17 -33.05 16.57
C VAL A 89 -23.70 -33.67 17.85
N SER A 90 -25.03 -33.80 17.95
CA SER A 90 -25.66 -34.53 19.05
C SER A 90 -25.40 -36.04 18.98
N SER A 91 -24.96 -36.62 20.09
CA SER A 91 -24.56 -38.04 20.16
C SER A 91 -25.74 -39.03 20.22
N THR A 92 -26.97 -38.53 20.34
CA THR A 92 -28.18 -39.32 20.57
C THR A 92 -28.96 -39.64 19.30
N PHE A 93 -28.52 -39.17 18.13
CA PHE A 93 -29.22 -39.41 16.87
C PHE A 93 -29.08 -40.86 16.40
N THR A 94 -30.22 -41.52 16.14
CA THR A 94 -30.31 -42.86 15.56
C THR A 94 -30.89 -42.81 14.15
N PHE A 95 -30.34 -43.59 13.23
CA PHE A 95 -30.89 -43.79 11.89
C PHE A 95 -31.28 -45.26 11.72
N GLU A 96 -32.51 -45.55 11.27
CA GLU A 96 -33.03 -46.92 11.15
C GLU A 96 -32.87 -47.75 12.44
N ASN A 97 -33.12 -47.15 13.61
CA ASN A 97 -32.91 -47.74 14.94
C ASN A 97 -31.45 -48.14 15.26
N SER A 98 -30.48 -47.64 14.50
CA SER A 98 -29.05 -47.89 14.70
C SER A 98 -28.30 -46.60 15.03
N LEU A 99 -27.65 -46.58 16.20
CA LEU A 99 -26.72 -45.52 16.58
C LEU A 99 -25.48 -45.50 15.68
N ALA A 100 -25.01 -46.67 15.23
CA ALA A 100 -23.86 -46.76 14.33
C ALA A 100 -24.19 -46.16 12.95
N ALA A 101 -25.38 -46.43 12.42
CA ALA A 101 -25.84 -45.84 11.17
C ALA A 101 -26.05 -44.32 11.30
N GLY A 102 -26.61 -43.86 12.44
CA GLY A 102 -26.77 -42.43 12.74
C GLY A 102 -25.44 -41.69 12.82
N ARG A 103 -24.42 -42.26 13.47
CA ARG A 103 -23.06 -41.70 13.52
C ARG A 103 -22.42 -41.60 12.14
N LYS A 104 -22.55 -42.65 11.32
CA LYS A 104 -22.02 -42.63 9.94
C LYS A 104 -22.66 -41.52 9.11
N LEU A 105 -23.99 -41.42 9.13
CA LEU A 105 -24.72 -40.37 8.41
C LEU A 105 -24.33 -38.96 8.88
N SER A 106 -24.20 -38.77 10.20
CA SER A 106 -23.78 -37.50 10.78
C SER A 106 -22.37 -37.09 10.35
N ASN A 107 -21.44 -38.05 10.27
CA ASN A 107 -20.08 -37.81 9.80
C ASN A 107 -20.04 -37.42 8.31
N ASP A 108 -20.81 -38.13 7.47
CA ASP A 108 -20.86 -37.85 6.02
C ASP A 108 -21.52 -36.49 5.74
N LEU A 109 -22.62 -36.18 6.45
CA LEU A 109 -23.28 -34.88 6.35
C LEU A 109 -22.39 -33.76 6.90
N GLY A 110 -21.65 -34.03 7.98
CA GLY A 110 -20.70 -33.09 8.56
C GLY A 110 -19.59 -32.73 7.57
N LYS A 111 -19.01 -33.72 6.88
CA LYS A 111 -18.04 -33.46 5.81
C LYS A 111 -18.61 -32.59 4.70
N LEU A 112 -19.87 -32.81 4.30
CA LEU A 112 -20.54 -31.98 3.29
C LEU A 112 -20.75 -30.54 3.77
N MET A 113 -21.15 -30.35 5.03
CA MET A 113 -21.31 -29.03 5.65
C MET A 113 -19.97 -28.29 5.72
N LEU A 114 -18.88 -28.96 6.12
CA LEU A 114 -17.54 -28.37 6.13
C LEU A 114 -17.10 -27.97 4.72
N ARG A 115 -17.34 -28.81 3.70
CA ARG A 115 -17.05 -28.44 2.30
C ARG A 115 -17.79 -27.17 1.87
N ALA A 116 -19.07 -27.07 2.19
CA ALA A 116 -19.87 -25.89 1.85
C ALA A 116 -19.37 -24.63 2.58
N TYR A 117 -19.08 -24.76 3.88
CA TYR A 117 -18.54 -23.67 4.69
C TYR A 117 -17.17 -23.18 4.19
N ASN A 118 -16.27 -24.11 3.90
CA ASN A 118 -14.92 -23.81 3.43
C ASN A 118 -14.91 -23.18 2.05
N ALA A 119 -15.79 -23.64 1.15
CA ALA A 119 -15.97 -22.98 -0.14
C ALA A 119 -16.36 -21.50 0.02
N GLU A 120 -17.21 -21.17 1.00
CA GLU A 120 -17.58 -19.79 1.28
C GLU A 120 -16.43 -18.99 1.90
N CYS A 121 -15.65 -19.60 2.80
CA CYS A 121 -14.45 -18.98 3.35
C CYS A 121 -13.42 -18.67 2.26
N ASP A 122 -13.14 -19.63 1.38
CA ASP A 122 -12.20 -19.46 0.26
C ASP A 122 -12.68 -18.37 -0.71
N ASN A 123 -13.98 -18.29 -0.98
CA ASN A 123 -14.55 -17.21 -1.78
C ASN A 123 -14.36 -15.84 -1.10
N CYS A 124 -14.49 -15.77 0.22
CA CYS A 124 -14.22 -14.54 0.97
C CYS A 124 -12.74 -14.15 0.89
N ILE A 125 -11.82 -15.11 1.07
CA ILE A 125 -10.37 -14.88 0.96
C ILE A 125 -9.99 -14.40 -0.45
N ARG A 126 -10.53 -15.04 -1.50
CA ARG A 126 -10.26 -14.66 -2.90
C ARG A 126 -10.81 -13.28 -3.29
N SER A 127 -11.93 -12.89 -2.70
CA SER A 127 -12.58 -11.59 -2.97
C SER A 127 -12.19 -10.49 -1.98
N LEU A 128 -11.28 -10.78 -1.05
CA LEU A 128 -10.83 -9.86 -0.03
C LEU A 128 -10.10 -8.67 -0.66
N ARG A 129 -10.42 -7.47 -0.17
CA ARG A 129 -9.82 -6.19 -0.58
C ARG A 129 -9.34 -5.45 0.66
N THR A 130 -8.48 -4.47 0.47
CA THR A 130 -8.04 -3.59 1.55
C THR A 130 -9.24 -2.96 2.26
N GLY A 131 -9.37 -3.18 3.57
CA GLY A 131 -10.42 -2.59 4.41
C GLY A 131 -11.78 -3.30 4.44
N ASN A 132 -11.97 -4.45 3.77
CA ASN A 132 -13.27 -5.16 3.77
C ASN A 132 -13.33 -6.43 4.64
N ALA A 133 -12.37 -6.61 5.56
CA ALA A 133 -12.29 -7.78 6.43
C ALA A 133 -13.58 -8.04 7.21
N GLU A 134 -14.20 -6.99 7.76
CA GLU A 134 -15.46 -7.08 8.50
C GLU A 134 -16.63 -7.58 7.64
N VAL A 135 -16.65 -7.27 6.35
CA VAL A 135 -17.68 -7.78 5.43
C VAL A 135 -17.47 -9.26 5.19
N ALA A 136 -16.22 -9.71 5.01
CA ALA A 136 -15.87 -11.12 4.87
C ALA A 136 -16.23 -11.92 6.15
N LYS A 137 -15.92 -11.39 7.34
CA LYS A 137 -16.29 -11.99 8.63
C LYS A 137 -17.81 -12.17 8.77
N LYS A 138 -18.59 -11.11 8.49
CA LYS A 138 -20.06 -11.18 8.51
C LYS A 138 -20.61 -12.23 7.54
N ARG A 139 -19.97 -12.37 6.38
CA ARG A 139 -20.38 -13.33 5.35
C ARG A 139 -20.14 -14.78 5.78
N ILE A 140 -18.99 -15.09 6.35
CA ILE A 140 -18.73 -16.45 6.88
C ILE A 140 -19.58 -16.76 8.11
N GLU A 141 -19.88 -15.77 8.97
CA GLU A 141 -20.80 -15.94 10.09
C GLU A 141 -22.23 -16.23 9.60
N ALA A 142 -22.71 -15.53 8.58
CA ALA A 142 -24.00 -15.83 7.96
C ALA A 142 -24.04 -17.25 7.37
N SER A 143 -22.93 -17.71 6.76
CA SER A 143 -22.79 -19.09 6.27
C SER A 143 -22.87 -20.10 7.40
N ARG A 144 -22.17 -19.85 8.51
CA ARG A 144 -22.24 -20.68 9.73
C ARG A 144 -23.66 -20.78 10.28
N GLN A 145 -24.37 -19.66 10.38
CA GLN A 145 -25.76 -19.63 10.84
C GLN A 145 -26.72 -20.37 9.89
N ALA A 146 -26.52 -20.24 8.57
CA ALA A 146 -27.30 -20.96 7.58
C ALA A 146 -27.09 -22.48 7.69
N ILE A 147 -25.85 -22.92 7.89
CA ILE A 147 -25.52 -24.34 8.12
C ILE A 147 -26.18 -24.85 9.41
N ALA A 148 -26.08 -24.10 10.51
CA ALA A 148 -26.74 -24.47 11.77
C ALA A 148 -28.26 -24.58 11.63
N LYS A 149 -28.89 -23.70 10.84
CA LYS A 149 -30.32 -23.75 10.56
C LYS A 149 -30.71 -25.00 9.77
N LEU A 150 -29.92 -25.39 8.76
CA LEU A 150 -30.13 -26.61 7.97
C LEU A 150 -29.85 -27.88 8.80
N GLY A 151 -28.87 -27.82 9.70
CA GLY A 151 -28.47 -28.90 10.60
C GLY A 151 -29.32 -29.07 11.85
N LYS A 152 -30.33 -28.21 12.07
CA LYS A 152 -31.10 -28.12 13.33
C LYS A 152 -31.73 -29.46 13.77
N ILE A 153 -32.21 -30.27 12.84
CA ILE A 153 -32.85 -31.57 13.14
C ILE A 153 -31.88 -32.52 13.86
N MET A 154 -30.59 -32.45 13.51
CA MET A 154 -29.53 -33.29 14.07
C MET A 154 -28.65 -32.51 15.06
N GLU A 155 -29.07 -31.28 15.43
CA GLU A 155 -28.32 -30.35 16.27
C GLU A 155 -26.87 -30.16 15.78
N MET A 156 -26.70 -30.09 14.46
CA MET A 156 -25.39 -29.96 13.83
C MET A 156 -25.02 -28.49 13.60
N GLN A 157 -23.82 -28.10 14.02
CA GLN A 157 -23.30 -26.76 13.78
C GLN A 157 -21.78 -26.74 13.64
N ILE A 158 -21.25 -25.73 12.94
CA ILE A 158 -19.81 -25.48 12.90
C ILE A 158 -19.34 -25.04 14.29
N SER A 159 -18.30 -25.68 14.81
CA SER A 159 -17.79 -25.37 16.15
C SER A 159 -17.20 -23.96 16.20
N ALA A 160 -17.29 -23.33 17.37
CA ALA A 160 -16.73 -21.97 17.55
C ALA A 160 -15.22 -21.95 17.28
N ARG A 161 -14.49 -22.93 17.81
CA ARG A 161 -13.05 -23.08 17.60
C ARG A 161 -12.68 -23.16 16.11
N TYR A 162 -13.44 -23.90 15.30
CA TYR A 162 -13.18 -24.00 13.86
C TYR A 162 -13.49 -22.70 13.12
N HIS A 163 -14.60 -22.04 13.48
CA HIS A 163 -14.97 -20.75 12.91
C HIS A 163 -13.89 -19.68 13.20
N ASP A 164 -13.40 -19.60 14.43
CA ASP A 164 -12.39 -18.63 14.85
C ASP A 164 -11.05 -18.80 14.11
N LEU A 165 -10.69 -20.04 13.72
CA LEU A 165 -9.51 -20.30 12.88
C LEU A 165 -9.67 -19.70 11.48
N ARG A 166 -10.85 -19.87 10.87
CA ARG A 166 -11.16 -19.30 9.55
C ARG A 166 -11.29 -17.78 9.59
N VAL A 167 -11.78 -17.21 10.70
CA VAL A 167 -11.77 -15.77 10.94
C VAL A 167 -10.33 -15.25 11.00
N ARG A 168 -9.45 -15.90 11.78
CA ARG A 168 -8.02 -15.55 11.87
C ARG A 168 -7.32 -15.57 10.52
N GLU A 169 -7.62 -16.53 9.66
CA GLU A 169 -7.08 -16.61 8.30
C GLU A 169 -7.51 -15.42 7.42
N ILE A 170 -8.77 -14.99 7.52
CA ILE A 170 -9.28 -13.80 6.84
C ILE A 170 -8.58 -12.55 7.35
N GLU A 171 -8.41 -12.41 8.66
CA GLU A 171 -7.69 -11.29 9.29
C GLU A 171 -6.23 -11.24 8.84
N LEU A 172 -5.53 -12.38 8.90
CA LEU A 172 -4.14 -12.50 8.45
C LEU A 172 -3.99 -12.09 6.97
N THR A 173 -4.94 -12.49 6.13
CA THR A 173 -4.95 -12.12 4.71
C THR A 173 -5.24 -10.63 4.51
N ALA A 174 -6.15 -10.05 5.30
CA ALA A 174 -6.45 -8.62 5.28
C ALA A 174 -5.23 -7.78 5.68
N ASP A 175 -4.54 -8.17 6.75
CA ASP A 175 -3.33 -7.49 7.24
C ASP A 175 -2.22 -7.48 6.19
N TRP A 176 -2.01 -8.62 5.51
CA TRP A 176 -1.05 -8.67 4.41
C TRP A 176 -1.45 -7.78 3.23
N LEU A 177 -2.73 -7.76 2.85
CA LEU A 177 -3.22 -6.87 1.79
C LEU A 177 -3.00 -5.40 2.14
N MET A 178 -3.21 -5.03 3.41
CA MET A 178 -2.93 -3.68 3.92
C MET A 178 -1.44 -3.35 3.82
N LYS A 179 -0.55 -4.20 4.37
CA LYS A 179 0.90 -3.96 4.28
C LYS A 179 1.41 -3.88 2.84
N LYS A 180 0.93 -4.76 1.96
CA LYS A 180 1.29 -4.73 0.54
C LYS A 180 0.86 -3.43 -0.14
N GLN A 181 -0.30 -2.89 0.24
CA GLN A 181 -0.76 -1.60 -0.27
C GLN A 181 0.11 -0.45 0.26
N GLU A 182 0.46 -0.46 1.55
CA GLU A 182 1.38 0.52 2.16
C GLU A 182 2.75 0.51 1.48
N GLU A 183 3.34 -0.67 1.26
CA GLU A 183 4.61 -0.84 0.55
C GLU A 183 4.53 -0.28 -0.87
N LYS A 184 3.47 -0.60 -1.60
CA LYS A 184 3.25 -0.10 -2.97
C LYS A 184 3.09 1.42 -3.02
N GLU A 185 2.43 2.01 -2.04
CA GLU A 185 2.30 3.46 -1.89
C GLU A 185 3.65 4.10 -1.56
N ALA A 186 4.39 3.54 -0.60
CA ALA A 186 5.72 4.00 -0.23
C ALA A 186 6.71 3.94 -1.41
N GLU A 187 6.68 2.88 -2.20
CA GLU A 187 7.46 2.78 -3.44
C GLU A 187 7.07 3.85 -4.47
N ARG A 188 5.76 4.07 -4.67
CA ARG A 188 5.27 5.07 -5.62
C ARG A 188 5.75 6.47 -5.23
N GLU A 189 5.71 6.78 -3.94
CA GLU A 189 6.20 8.04 -3.39
C GLU A 189 7.71 8.18 -3.49
N ASN A 190 8.48 7.13 -3.17
CA ASN A 190 9.93 7.12 -3.35
C ASN A 190 10.32 7.34 -4.82
N ARG A 191 9.62 6.67 -5.76
CA ARG A 191 9.82 6.89 -7.20
C ARG A 191 9.46 8.32 -7.61
N ALA A 192 8.42 8.91 -7.03
CA ALA A 192 8.06 10.30 -7.29
C ALA A 192 9.12 11.27 -6.77
N ARG A 193 9.65 11.06 -5.56
CA ARG A 193 10.74 11.85 -4.98
C ARG A 193 12.00 11.78 -5.82
N LEU A 194 12.42 10.57 -6.22
CA LEU A 194 13.60 10.39 -7.10
C LEU A 194 13.44 11.08 -8.46
N ARG A 195 12.23 11.07 -9.03
CA ARG A 195 11.97 11.82 -10.27
C ARG A 195 12.05 13.32 -10.06
N GLU A 196 11.54 13.81 -8.93
CA GLU A 196 11.62 15.22 -8.57
C GLU A 196 13.06 15.68 -8.37
N GLU A 197 13.86 14.92 -7.61
CA GLU A 197 15.28 15.20 -7.38
C GLU A 197 16.06 15.28 -8.70
N LYS A 198 15.83 14.34 -9.62
CA LYS A 198 16.45 14.36 -10.96
C LYS A 198 16.02 15.56 -11.81
N ARG A 199 14.77 16.01 -11.68
CA ARG A 199 14.30 17.21 -12.39
C ARG A 199 14.97 18.47 -11.85
N VAL A 200 15.04 18.60 -10.53
CA VAL A 200 15.75 19.69 -9.85
C VAL A 200 17.21 19.71 -10.31
N GLU A 201 17.92 18.57 -10.24
CA GLU A 201 19.31 18.47 -10.69
C GLU A 201 19.49 18.89 -12.16
N ARG A 202 18.58 18.45 -13.03
CA ARG A 202 18.60 18.82 -14.45
C ARG A 202 18.37 20.31 -14.67
N GLU A 203 17.38 20.92 -14.02
CA GLU A 203 17.11 22.35 -14.12
C GLU A 203 18.31 23.19 -13.69
N PHE A 204 18.93 22.82 -12.56
CA PHE A 204 20.14 23.48 -12.09
C PHE A 204 21.31 23.33 -13.06
N ALA A 205 21.47 22.17 -13.71
CA ALA A 205 22.51 21.95 -14.71
C ALA A 205 22.28 22.78 -15.98
N GLU A 206 21.04 22.82 -16.49
CA GLU A 206 20.65 23.62 -17.66
C GLU A 206 20.83 25.12 -17.38
N GLU A 207 20.44 25.58 -16.18
CA GLU A 207 20.62 26.96 -15.75
C GLU A 207 22.10 27.34 -15.65
N ARG A 208 22.92 26.47 -15.06
CA ARG A 208 24.37 26.69 -14.96
C ARG A 208 25.01 26.81 -16.35
N GLU A 209 24.61 25.98 -17.30
CA GLU A 209 25.11 26.08 -18.69
C GLU A 209 24.70 27.39 -19.35
N ARG A 210 23.45 27.84 -19.13
CA ARG A 210 22.94 29.12 -19.63
C ARG A 210 23.75 30.29 -19.09
N LEU A 211 23.91 30.37 -17.77
CA LEU A 211 24.67 31.43 -17.10
C LEU A 211 26.15 31.44 -17.52
N ALA A 212 26.76 30.27 -17.73
CA ALA A 212 28.15 30.18 -18.19
C ALA A 212 28.33 30.72 -19.62
N LYS A 213 27.40 30.43 -20.54
CA LYS A 213 27.42 30.97 -21.91
C LYS A 213 27.22 32.48 -21.91
N GLU A 214 26.29 32.99 -21.10
CA GLU A 214 26.04 34.42 -20.97
C GLU A 214 27.25 35.16 -20.40
N LYS A 215 27.90 34.58 -19.38
CA LYS A 215 29.14 35.11 -18.80
C LYS A 215 30.23 35.23 -19.86
N GLN A 216 30.48 34.15 -20.60
CA GLN A 216 31.47 34.15 -21.66
C GLN A 216 31.15 35.18 -22.75
N HIS A 217 29.88 35.36 -23.11
CA HIS A 217 29.48 36.37 -24.10
C HIS A 217 29.75 37.80 -23.61
N LEU A 218 29.42 38.10 -22.35
CA LEU A 218 29.68 39.41 -21.74
C LEU A 218 31.18 39.68 -21.59
N GLU A 219 31.97 38.69 -21.16
CA GLU A 219 33.43 38.80 -21.06
C GLU A 219 34.06 39.12 -22.41
N ASN A 220 33.69 38.38 -23.47
CA ASN A 220 34.17 38.64 -24.82
C ASN A 220 33.76 40.03 -25.34
N ALA A 221 32.54 40.48 -25.05
CA ALA A 221 32.06 41.80 -25.45
C ALA A 221 32.83 42.94 -24.73
N ILE A 222 33.11 42.77 -23.44
CA ILE A 222 33.91 43.71 -22.64
C ILE A 222 35.36 43.74 -23.15
N GLU A 223 35.96 42.59 -23.45
CA GLU A 223 37.32 42.50 -23.99
C GLU A 223 37.44 43.19 -25.34
N ALA A 224 36.51 42.94 -26.27
CA ALA A 224 36.47 43.60 -27.58
C ALA A 224 36.30 45.13 -27.51
N LEU A 225 35.60 45.65 -26.50
CA LEU A 225 35.51 47.09 -26.25
C LEU A 225 36.80 47.65 -25.64
N ARG A 226 37.42 46.92 -24.70
CA ARG A 226 38.71 47.28 -24.11
C ARG A 226 39.82 47.37 -25.15
N GLU A 227 39.85 46.46 -26.13
CA GLU A 227 40.79 46.51 -27.26
C GLU A 227 40.65 47.78 -28.11
N LYS A 228 39.44 48.34 -28.19
CA LYS A 228 39.14 49.61 -28.89
C LYS A 228 39.37 50.85 -28.01
N GLY A 229 39.78 50.68 -26.75
CA GLY A 229 39.95 51.76 -25.77
C GLY A 229 38.62 52.33 -25.25
N GLU A 230 37.50 51.66 -25.55
CA GLU A 230 36.16 52.05 -25.10
C GLU A 230 35.77 51.25 -23.85
N ARG A 231 34.99 51.85 -22.95
CA ARG A 231 34.48 51.17 -21.76
C ARG A 231 32.97 51.37 -21.68
N ASN A 232 32.26 50.27 -21.45
CA ASN A 232 30.82 50.30 -21.21
C ASN A 232 30.54 49.86 -19.76
N PRO A 233 30.26 50.79 -18.84
CA PRO A 233 30.00 50.47 -17.43
C PRO A 233 28.74 49.62 -17.24
N ASP A 234 27.76 49.68 -18.15
CA ASP A 234 26.54 48.88 -18.06
C ASP A 234 26.83 47.39 -18.29
N LEU A 235 27.76 47.06 -19.21
CA LEU A 235 28.17 45.67 -19.44
C LEU A 235 28.97 45.12 -18.25
N GLU A 236 29.80 45.94 -17.61
CA GLU A 236 30.54 45.53 -16.41
C GLU A 236 29.60 45.34 -15.21
N ALA A 237 28.57 46.18 -15.06
CA ALA A 237 27.53 46.02 -14.06
C ALA A 237 26.70 44.73 -14.30
N ASN A 238 26.34 44.44 -15.55
CA ASN A 238 25.65 43.22 -15.92
C ASN A 238 26.49 41.97 -15.63
N LEU A 239 27.80 42.01 -15.90
CA LEU A 239 28.72 40.91 -15.57
C LEU A 239 28.76 40.65 -14.06
N LEU A 240 28.87 41.71 -13.25
CA LEU A 240 28.84 41.59 -11.78
C LEU A 240 27.51 41.01 -11.26
N ALA A 241 26.38 41.46 -11.81
CA ALA A 241 25.07 40.93 -11.44
C ALA A 241 24.94 39.44 -11.81
N LEU A 242 25.50 39.04 -12.96
CA LEU A 242 25.52 37.66 -13.40
C LEU A 242 26.42 36.78 -12.52
N GLU A 243 27.59 37.27 -12.11
CA GLU A 243 28.48 36.56 -11.18
C GLU A 243 27.83 36.33 -9.82
N GLU A 244 27.08 37.31 -9.30
CA GLU A 244 26.31 37.13 -8.08
C GLU A 244 25.18 36.11 -8.28
N ALA A 245 24.47 36.15 -9.42
CA ALA A 245 23.45 35.15 -9.73
C ALA A 245 24.00 33.71 -9.80
N ILE A 246 25.19 33.53 -10.39
CA ILE A 246 25.91 32.24 -10.42
C ILE A 246 26.23 31.78 -9.00
N LYS A 247 26.80 32.66 -8.17
CA LYS A 247 27.16 32.35 -6.79
C LYS A 247 25.94 31.95 -5.95
N GLN A 248 24.82 32.65 -6.13
CA GLN A 248 23.54 32.33 -5.46
C GLN A 248 22.97 30.98 -5.91
N ASN A 249 23.17 30.61 -7.19
CA ASN A 249 22.75 29.32 -7.72
C ASN A 249 23.63 28.19 -7.16
N GLU A 250 24.95 28.38 -7.13
CA GLU A 250 25.90 27.43 -6.53
C GLU A 250 25.67 27.22 -5.03
N TYR A 251 25.37 28.30 -4.30
CA TYR A 251 25.01 28.23 -2.89
C TYR A 251 23.75 27.36 -2.67
N ARG A 252 22.71 27.54 -3.49
CA ARG A 252 21.48 26.74 -3.43
C ARG A 252 21.72 25.26 -3.77
N LEU A 253 22.60 24.97 -4.72
CA LEU A 253 23.01 23.61 -5.05
C LEU A 253 23.79 22.94 -3.92
N ALA A 254 24.71 23.67 -3.30
CA ALA A 254 25.54 23.16 -2.21
C ALA A 254 24.72 22.95 -0.92
N ASN A 255 23.75 23.82 -0.65
CA ASN A 255 22.90 23.74 0.53
C ASN A 255 21.60 22.98 0.23
N ILE A 256 21.63 21.65 0.40
CA ILE A 256 20.48 20.77 0.20
C ILE A 256 19.27 21.07 1.10
N ARG A 257 19.45 21.87 2.15
CA ARG A 257 18.38 22.27 3.07
C ARG A 257 17.67 23.55 2.63
N SER A 258 18.27 24.30 1.70
CA SER A 258 17.69 25.53 1.17
C SER A 258 16.59 25.26 0.15
N GLY A 259 15.61 26.15 0.09
CA GLY A 259 14.50 26.03 -0.85
C GLY A 259 13.35 26.96 -0.52
N TYR A 260 12.23 26.77 -1.22
CA TYR A 260 11.00 27.51 -1.00
C TYR A 260 9.99 26.66 -0.23
N VAL A 261 9.50 27.19 0.89
CA VAL A 261 8.29 26.69 1.54
C VAL A 261 7.09 27.38 0.92
N TYR A 262 6.11 26.60 0.45
CA TYR A 262 4.88 27.11 -0.13
C TYR A 262 3.67 26.69 0.70
N VAL A 263 2.66 27.57 0.73
CA VAL A 263 1.34 27.32 1.28
C VAL A 263 0.34 27.54 0.18
N ILE A 264 -0.40 26.48 -0.16
CA ILE A 264 -1.36 26.49 -1.27
C ILE A 264 -2.71 25.91 -0.83
N SER A 265 -3.80 26.34 -1.46
CA SER A 265 -5.12 25.76 -1.23
C SER A 265 -5.84 25.48 -2.55
N ASN A 266 -6.85 24.61 -2.50
CA ASN A 266 -7.71 24.36 -3.64
C ASN A 266 -9.13 24.18 -3.13
N ARG A 267 -9.88 25.28 -3.12
CA ARG A 267 -11.22 25.34 -2.56
C ARG A 267 -12.17 24.35 -3.24
N GLY A 268 -12.05 24.18 -4.55
CA GLY A 268 -12.96 23.32 -5.30
C GLY A 268 -12.68 21.83 -5.14
N ALA A 269 -11.46 21.44 -4.79
CA ALA A 269 -11.09 20.05 -4.52
C ALA A 269 -11.24 19.66 -3.04
N PHE A 270 -10.83 20.54 -2.11
CA PHE A 270 -10.67 20.19 -0.69
C PHE A 270 -11.52 21.05 0.26
N GLY A 271 -12.21 22.08 -0.23
CA GLY A 271 -12.99 23.00 0.60
C GLY A 271 -12.20 24.20 1.12
N THR A 272 -12.85 25.04 1.91
CA THR A 272 -12.36 26.40 2.24
C THR A 272 -11.24 26.44 3.28
N ASN A 273 -11.16 25.44 4.17
CA ASN A 273 -10.25 25.44 5.31
C ASN A 273 -9.25 24.28 5.23
N VAL A 274 -8.77 24.01 4.02
CA VAL A 274 -7.75 22.99 3.78
C VAL A 274 -6.60 23.63 3.00
N VAL A 275 -5.41 23.53 3.58
CA VAL A 275 -4.16 24.02 3.00
C VAL A 275 -3.18 22.87 2.84
N LYS A 276 -2.35 22.95 1.80
CA LYS A 276 -1.15 22.15 1.66
C LYS A 276 0.06 23.00 2.01
N ILE A 277 0.91 22.47 2.88
CA ILE A 277 2.20 23.04 3.23
C ILE A 277 3.26 22.10 2.68
N GLY A 278 4.19 22.60 1.88
CA GLY A 278 5.28 21.78 1.37
C GLY A 278 6.49 22.61 0.98
N LEU A 279 7.56 21.92 0.60
CA LEU A 279 8.79 22.55 0.14
C LEU A 279 9.11 22.19 -1.32
N THR A 280 9.84 23.06 -1.99
CA THR A 280 10.43 22.81 -3.31
C THR A 280 11.84 23.37 -3.39
N ARG A 281 12.71 22.63 -4.09
CA ARG A 281 14.08 23.06 -4.41
C ARG A 281 14.23 23.47 -5.87
N ARG A 282 13.14 23.50 -6.65
CA ARG A 282 13.13 23.98 -8.03
C ARG A 282 13.60 25.42 -8.08
N LEU A 283 14.25 25.80 -9.19
CA LEU A 283 14.62 27.20 -9.44
C LEU A 283 13.36 28.09 -9.50
N GLU A 284 12.34 27.60 -10.21
CA GLU A 284 11.04 28.23 -10.35
C GLU A 284 9.98 27.49 -9.51
N PRO A 285 9.65 27.98 -8.29
CA PRO A 285 8.71 27.30 -7.41
C PRO A 285 7.27 27.27 -7.95
N ASN A 286 6.87 28.24 -8.75
CA ASN A 286 5.53 28.30 -9.37
C ASN A 286 5.28 27.17 -10.37
N ASP A 287 6.33 26.68 -11.05
CA ASP A 287 6.22 25.54 -11.95
C ASP A 287 5.89 24.27 -11.17
N ARG A 288 6.52 24.09 -10.00
CA ARG A 288 6.19 22.97 -9.10
C ARG A 288 4.72 23.03 -8.65
N ILE A 289 4.24 24.20 -8.25
CA ILE A 289 2.86 24.37 -7.80
C ILE A 289 1.88 24.07 -8.94
N SER A 290 2.20 24.51 -10.16
CA SER A 290 1.43 24.22 -11.36
C SER A 290 1.40 22.72 -11.69
N GLU A 291 2.52 22.01 -11.54
CA GLU A 291 2.59 20.55 -11.70
C GLU A 291 1.71 19.81 -10.67
N LEU A 292 1.68 20.28 -9.41
CA LEU A 292 0.84 19.72 -8.36
C LEU A 292 -0.65 19.88 -8.68
N GLY A 293 -1.02 20.99 -9.32
CA GLY A 293 -2.37 21.30 -9.79
C GLY A 293 -2.78 20.65 -11.12
N GLY A 294 -2.02 19.66 -11.62
CA GLY A 294 -2.30 18.97 -12.87
C GLY A 294 -3.58 18.11 -12.85
N ALA A 295 -3.66 17.09 -13.71
CA ALA A 295 -4.88 16.31 -13.99
C ALA A 295 -5.52 15.56 -12.78
N SER A 296 -4.93 15.62 -11.60
CA SER A 296 -5.42 14.95 -10.38
C SER A 296 -6.41 15.80 -9.58
N VAL A 297 -6.51 17.09 -9.85
CA VAL A 297 -7.45 18.01 -9.17
C VAL A 297 -8.27 18.80 -10.19
N PRO A 298 -9.55 19.12 -9.89
CA PRO A 298 -10.45 19.79 -10.83
C PRO A 298 -10.13 21.27 -11.09
N PHE A 299 -9.37 21.91 -10.21
CA PHE A 299 -9.00 23.33 -10.30
C PHE A 299 -7.52 23.50 -9.96
N ARG A 300 -6.92 24.61 -10.38
CA ARG A 300 -5.55 24.96 -9.97
C ARG A 300 -5.48 25.31 -8.48
N PHE A 301 -4.27 25.23 -7.93
CA PHE A 301 -4.01 25.69 -6.57
C PHE A 301 -3.86 27.21 -6.53
N ASP A 302 -4.49 27.82 -5.53
CA ASP A 302 -4.22 29.20 -5.14
C ASP A 302 -2.96 29.23 -4.26
N VAL A 303 -2.06 30.18 -4.52
CA VAL A 303 -0.82 30.36 -3.75
C VAL A 303 -1.06 31.42 -2.69
N HIS A 304 -0.84 31.06 -1.42
CA HIS A 304 -1.00 31.95 -0.28
C HIS A 304 0.31 32.49 0.23
N ALA A 305 1.34 31.65 0.27
CA ALA A 305 2.66 32.03 0.69
C ALA A 305 3.70 31.30 -0.15
N LEU A 306 4.77 32.01 -0.48
CA LEU A 306 5.97 31.46 -1.06
C LEU A 306 7.17 32.10 -0.38
N PHE A 307 7.91 31.31 0.40
CA PHE A 307 8.96 31.82 1.27
C PHE A 307 10.27 31.09 1.04
N PHE A 308 11.33 31.82 0.68
CA PHE A 308 12.67 31.26 0.57
C PHE A 308 13.33 31.15 1.94
N SER A 309 13.89 29.98 2.25
CA SER A 309 14.64 29.72 3.47
C SER A 309 15.96 28.99 3.16
N GLU A 310 17.03 29.37 3.85
CA GLU A 310 18.30 28.62 3.84
C GLU A 310 18.19 27.25 4.52
N ASP A 311 17.20 27.08 5.40
CA ASP A 311 16.82 25.82 6.03
C ASP A 311 15.31 25.59 5.92
N ALA A 312 14.85 25.45 4.67
CA ALA A 312 13.44 25.17 4.35
C ALA A 312 12.97 23.83 4.94
N VAL A 313 13.88 22.86 5.09
CA VAL A 313 13.58 21.54 5.68
C VAL A 313 13.18 21.68 7.15
N SER A 314 13.93 22.43 7.97
CA SER A 314 13.54 22.64 9.38
C SER A 314 12.22 23.38 9.48
N LEU A 315 12.06 24.47 8.71
CA LEU A 315 10.86 25.30 8.74
C LEU A 315 9.60 24.50 8.37
N GLU A 316 9.68 23.68 7.32
CA GLU A 316 8.56 22.83 6.88
C GLU A 316 8.20 21.77 7.93
N ASN A 317 9.19 21.06 8.48
CA ASN A 317 8.95 20.08 9.54
C ASN A 317 8.30 20.70 10.78
N GLU A 318 8.70 21.91 11.15
CA GLU A 318 8.10 22.62 12.29
C GLU A 318 6.64 22.99 12.03
N LEU A 319 6.30 23.43 10.81
CA LEU A 319 4.92 23.69 10.41
C LEU A 319 4.09 22.40 10.42
N HIS A 320 4.61 21.31 9.84
CA HIS A 320 3.93 20.02 9.84
C HIS A 320 3.69 19.50 11.27
N ASN A 321 4.65 19.69 12.17
CA ASN A 321 4.50 19.33 13.58
C ASN A 321 3.42 20.18 14.28
N HIS A 322 3.38 21.48 14.00
CA HIS A 322 2.38 22.38 14.56
C HIS A 322 0.95 22.04 14.10
N PHE A 323 0.78 21.62 12.85
CA PHE A 323 -0.52 21.28 12.27
C PHE A 323 -0.84 19.77 12.29
N ARG A 324 0.00 18.93 12.90
CA ARG A 324 -0.11 17.45 12.86
C ARG A 324 -1.48 16.94 13.29
N ASP A 325 -2.02 17.46 14.39
CA ASP A 325 -3.32 17.05 14.94
C ASP A 325 -4.51 17.46 14.05
N ARG A 326 -4.24 18.33 13.06
CA ARG A 326 -5.18 18.82 12.06
C ARG A 326 -4.88 18.27 10.66
N ALA A 327 -4.08 17.21 10.54
CA ALA A 327 -3.83 16.58 9.24
C ALA A 327 -5.11 16.02 8.62
N LEU A 328 -5.35 16.35 7.34
CA LEU A 328 -6.47 15.84 6.55
C LEU A 328 -6.38 14.31 6.40
N ASN A 329 -5.17 13.79 6.23
CA ASN A 329 -4.91 12.35 6.14
C ASN A 329 -4.11 11.88 7.37
N ALA A 330 -4.81 11.33 8.35
CA ALA A 330 -4.19 10.79 9.57
C ALA A 330 -3.45 9.45 9.35
N VAL A 331 -3.71 8.77 8.23
CA VAL A 331 -3.11 7.45 7.92
C VAL A 331 -1.76 7.62 7.21
N ASN A 332 -1.68 8.52 6.24
CA ASN A 332 -0.46 8.80 5.49
C ASN A 332 0.03 10.24 5.76
N ALA A 333 0.94 10.36 6.72
CA ALA A 333 1.54 11.63 7.14
C ALA A 333 2.34 12.34 6.03
N ARG A 334 2.71 11.66 4.94
CA ARG A 334 3.37 12.27 3.77
C ARG A 334 2.39 13.04 2.88
N LYS A 335 1.09 12.95 3.15
CA LYS A 335 0.06 13.79 2.52
C LYS A 335 -0.15 15.02 3.39
N GLU A 336 0.67 16.04 3.11
CA GLU A 336 0.82 17.25 3.92
C GLU A 336 -0.32 18.27 3.70
N PHE A 337 -1.56 17.80 3.81
CA PHE A 337 -2.76 18.63 3.80
C PHE A 337 -3.28 18.76 5.23
N PHE A 338 -3.70 19.96 5.61
CA PHE A 338 -4.09 20.28 6.98
C PHE A 338 -5.39 21.09 6.99
N PHE A 339 -6.23 20.83 8.00
CA PHE A 339 -7.39 21.64 8.34
C PHE A 339 -6.93 22.93 9.00
N ALA A 340 -6.59 23.92 8.19
CA ALA A 340 -6.18 25.24 8.62
C ALA A 340 -6.53 26.27 7.54
N THR A 341 -6.59 27.53 7.96
CA THR A 341 -6.71 28.68 7.07
C THR A 341 -5.33 29.20 6.67
N PRO A 342 -5.20 29.86 5.51
CA PRO A 342 -3.95 30.52 5.14
C PRO A 342 -3.46 31.52 6.20
N ALA A 343 -4.38 32.23 6.85
CA ALA A 343 -4.08 33.19 7.91
C ALA A 343 -3.41 32.52 9.13
N GLU A 344 -3.93 31.37 9.58
CA GLU A 344 -3.29 30.63 10.69
C GLU A 344 -1.87 30.17 10.33
N VAL A 345 -1.65 29.72 9.09
CA VAL A 345 -0.31 29.32 8.65
C VAL A 345 0.63 30.52 8.57
N ARG A 346 0.13 31.68 8.11
CA ARG A 346 0.89 32.94 8.10
C ARG A 346 1.35 33.32 9.50
N ASP A 347 0.45 33.30 10.48
CA ASP A 347 0.75 33.77 11.83
C ASP A 347 1.89 32.91 12.44
N VAL A 348 1.84 31.59 12.24
CA VAL A 348 2.91 30.66 12.65
C VAL A 348 4.21 30.88 11.86
N LEU A 349 4.12 31.17 10.56
CA LEU A 349 5.29 31.53 9.73
C LEU A 349 5.94 32.85 10.19
N MET A 350 5.13 33.85 10.52
CA MET A 350 5.61 35.16 10.98
C MET A 350 6.34 35.06 12.32
N ASP A 351 5.79 34.29 13.26
CA ASP A 351 6.45 34.04 14.56
C ASP A 351 7.84 33.40 14.41
N LYS A 352 8.03 32.61 13.35
CA LYS A 352 9.28 31.87 13.11
C LYS A 352 10.31 32.66 12.30
N VAL A 353 9.88 33.42 11.29
CA VAL A 353 10.80 34.02 10.31
C VAL A 353 10.75 35.56 10.29
N GLY A 354 9.85 36.17 11.05
CA GLY A 354 9.80 37.61 11.33
C GLY A 354 9.22 38.48 10.21
N SER A 355 9.49 38.19 8.94
CA SER A 355 8.97 38.99 7.81
C SER A 355 8.66 38.12 6.58
N LEU A 356 7.41 38.21 6.11
CA LEU A 356 6.98 37.65 4.82
C LEU A 356 6.92 38.78 3.79
N LEU A 357 7.59 38.60 2.65
CA LEU A 357 7.60 39.58 1.56
C LEU A 357 6.26 39.62 0.80
N GLU A 358 5.65 38.46 0.56
CA GLU A 358 4.40 38.34 -0.20
C GLU A 358 3.50 37.28 0.46
N PHE A 359 2.28 37.69 0.81
CA PHE A 359 1.25 36.79 1.35
C PHE A 359 -0.12 37.17 0.79
N SER A 360 -0.86 36.17 0.30
CA SER A 360 -2.26 36.32 -0.11
C SER A 360 -3.17 35.52 0.82
N GLU A 361 -4.00 36.24 1.58
CA GLU A 361 -4.94 35.60 2.50
C GLU A 361 -6.12 34.94 1.76
N VAL A 362 -6.52 35.51 0.63
CA VAL A 362 -7.68 35.07 -0.15
C VAL A 362 -7.20 34.42 -1.43
N GLY A 363 -7.53 33.14 -1.60
CA GLY A 363 -7.35 32.45 -2.89
C GLY A 363 -8.39 32.96 -3.88
N GLU A 364 -7.96 33.32 -5.09
CA GLU A 364 -8.86 33.86 -6.11
C GLU A 364 -9.90 32.85 -6.56
N ALA A 365 -9.53 31.55 -6.61
CA ALA A 365 -10.41 30.43 -6.94
C ALA A 365 -11.31 30.71 -8.17
N LEU A 366 -10.75 31.39 -9.18
CA LEU A 366 -11.53 31.97 -10.28
C LEU A 366 -12.34 30.92 -11.05
N GLU A 367 -11.67 29.83 -11.43
CA GLU A 367 -12.29 28.71 -12.16
C GLU A 367 -13.42 28.04 -11.34
N PHE A 368 -13.23 27.92 -10.02
CA PHE A 368 -14.25 27.41 -9.11
C PHE A 368 -15.48 28.33 -9.09
N HIS A 369 -15.28 29.64 -8.93
CA HIS A 369 -16.37 30.61 -8.89
C HIS A 369 -17.14 30.70 -10.22
N GLN A 370 -16.44 30.57 -11.35
CA GLN A 370 -17.05 30.49 -12.67
C GLN A 370 -17.85 29.21 -12.85
N SER A 371 -17.29 28.07 -12.43
CA SER A 371 -17.91 26.75 -12.59
C SER A 371 -19.10 26.52 -11.68
N ARG A 372 -19.09 27.08 -10.46
CA ARG A 372 -20.14 26.87 -9.44
C ARG A 372 -21.55 27.19 -9.93
N LYS A 373 -21.67 28.15 -10.86
CA LYS A 373 -22.96 28.58 -11.44
C LYS A 373 -23.60 27.53 -12.34
N TYR A 374 -22.84 26.55 -12.81
CA TYR A 374 -23.28 25.50 -13.73
C TYR A 374 -23.49 24.15 -13.04
N TRP A 375 -23.31 24.08 -11.72
CA TRP A 375 -23.47 22.84 -10.99
C TRP A 375 -24.95 22.48 -10.81
N PRO A 376 -25.31 21.18 -10.83
CA PRO A 376 -26.66 20.76 -10.51
C PRO A 376 -26.99 21.17 -9.06
N GLU A 377 -28.24 21.56 -8.81
CA GLU A 377 -28.73 21.79 -7.46
C GLU A 377 -28.50 20.53 -6.62
N ARG A 378 -27.63 20.63 -5.61
CA ARG A 378 -27.36 19.51 -4.70
C ARG A 378 -28.45 19.53 -3.62
N PRO A 379 -29.09 18.38 -3.31
CA PRO A 379 -29.91 18.24 -2.11
C PRO A 379 -29.08 18.60 -0.86
N GLU A 380 -29.67 19.29 0.11
CA GLU A 380 -29.00 19.78 1.33
C GLU A 380 -28.43 18.67 2.27
N GLU A 381 -28.55 17.39 1.92
CA GLU A 381 -28.30 16.25 2.82
C GLU A 381 -26.88 15.65 2.78
N LEU A 382 -25.88 16.39 2.32
CA LEU A 382 -24.47 15.98 2.46
C LEU A 382 -23.69 17.10 3.15
N LYS A 383 -23.78 17.12 4.48
CA LYS A 383 -22.89 17.88 5.36
C LYS A 383 -21.75 17.00 5.84
#